data_AF-A0A7S4FGB5-F1
#
_entry.id   AF-A0A7S4FGB5-F1
#
_cell.length_a   1.000
_cell.length_b   1.000
_cell.length_c   1.000
_cell.angle_alpha   90.00
_cell.angle_beta   90.00
_cell.angle_gamma   90.00
#
_symmetry.space_group_name_H-M   'P 1'
#
loop_
_entity.id
_entity.type
_entity.pdbx_description
1 polymer ?
#
loop_
_entity_poly.entity_id
_entity_poly.type
_entity_poly.pdbx_seq_one_letter_code
_entity_poly.pdbx_strand_id
1 'polypeptide(L)'
;VSNILFNLSYTHRMSGNHRREKELIEKACAIRRDLFGEDIRTAQALKALGDACSSLSEDTQARDALDESYQIKLLHEPKNSFSIALTMRSLALANGVIGDHQRQLELQEQA
;
A
#
# COMPACT_ATOMS: atom_id res chain seq x y z
N VAL A 1 -11.20 16.26 -1.47
CA VAL A 1 -9.76 16.54 -1.33
C VAL A 1 -8.90 15.30 -1.50
N SER A 2 -9.05 14.25 -0.66
CA SER A 2 -8.21 13.02 -0.77
C SER A 2 -8.18 12.39 -2.18
N ASN A 3 -9.32 12.27 -2.87
CA ASN A 3 -9.33 11.71 -4.24
C ASN A 3 -8.57 12.57 -5.27
N ILE A 4 -8.56 13.90 -5.10
CA ILE A 4 -7.80 14.79 -5.97
C ILE A 4 -6.29 14.59 -5.75
N LEU A 5 -5.89 14.44 -4.48
CA LEU A 5 -4.50 14.13 -4.13
C LEU A 5 -4.07 12.77 -4.72
N PHE A 6 -4.93 11.76 -4.67
CA PHE A 6 -4.70 10.46 -5.32
C PHE A 6 -4.53 10.55 -6.83
N ASN A 7 -5.38 11.32 -7.51
CA ASN A 7 -5.27 11.47 -8.96
C ASN A 7 -3.97 12.21 -9.32
N LEU A 8 -3.61 13.25 -8.56
CA LEU A 8 -2.36 13.97 -8.78
C LEU A 8 -1.12 13.12 -8.48
N SER A 9 -1.17 12.27 -7.44
CA SER A 9 -0.06 11.35 -7.13
C SER A 9 0.16 10.37 -8.28
N TYR A 10 -0.90 9.87 -8.90
CA TYR A 10 -0.81 9.01 -10.07
C TYR A 10 -0.15 9.72 -11.27
N THR A 11 -0.45 11.00 -11.50
CA THR A 11 0.25 11.79 -12.53
C THR A 11 1.75 11.85 -12.26
N HIS A 12 2.16 12.12 -11.02
CA HIS A 12 3.58 12.13 -10.65
C HIS A 12 4.24 10.76 -10.77
N ARG A 13 3.54 9.68 -10.42
CA ARG A 13 4.01 8.30 -10.63
C ARG A 13 4.32 8.04 -12.09
N MET A 14 3.40 8.40 -12.99
CA MET A 14 3.58 8.20 -14.44
C MET A 14 4.71 9.04 -15.02
N SER A 15 5.07 10.16 -14.37
CA SER A 15 6.24 10.98 -14.71
C SER A 15 7.53 10.54 -14.00
N GLY A 16 7.52 9.45 -13.22
CA GLY A 16 8.68 8.96 -12.46
C GLY A 16 9.04 9.77 -11.22
N ASN A 17 8.21 10.76 -10.83
CA ASN A 17 8.45 11.56 -9.63
C ASN A 17 7.84 10.88 -8.39
N HIS A 18 8.46 9.78 -7.97
CA HIS A 18 7.99 8.96 -6.85
C HIS A 18 8.03 9.68 -5.50
N ARG A 19 8.94 10.65 -5.32
CA ARG A 19 8.97 11.49 -4.11
C ARG A 19 7.69 12.32 -3.99
N ARG A 20 7.29 12.98 -5.08
CA ARG A 20 6.07 13.79 -5.08
C ARG A 20 4.81 12.95 -5.01
N GLU A 21 4.82 11.78 -5.66
CA GLU A 21 3.78 10.77 -5.49
C GLU A 21 3.58 10.41 -4.01
N LYS A 22 4.65 10.02 -3.31
CA LYS A 22 4.62 9.65 -1.88
C LYS A 22 4.03 10.77 -1.02
N GLU A 23 4.54 11.99 -1.12
CA GLU A 23 4.06 13.14 -0.34
C GLU A 23 2.55 13.40 -0.49
N LEU A 24 2.02 13.21 -1.71
CA LEU A 24 0.59 13.38 -1.99
C LEU A 24 -0.24 12.24 -1.42
N ILE A 25 0.27 10.99 -1.51
CA ILE A 25 -0.39 9.82 -0.95
C ILE A 25 -0.41 9.88 0.58
N GLU A 26 0.66 10.31 1.24
CA GLU A 26 0.70 10.49 2.71
C GLU A 26 -0.39 11.44 3.19
N LYS A 27 -0.54 12.59 2.53
CA LYS A 27 -1.63 13.55 2.81
C LYS A 27 -3.00 12.93 2.57
N ALA A 28 -3.15 12.19 1.48
CA ALA A 28 -4.42 11.55 1.14
C ALA A 28 -4.79 10.42 2.13
N CYS A 29 -3.78 9.71 2.65
CA CYS A 29 -3.88 8.67 3.66
C CYS A 29 -4.31 9.26 5.01
N ALA A 30 -3.64 10.34 5.46
CA ALA A 30 -4.01 11.05 6.69
C ALA A 30 -5.48 11.50 6.66
N ILE A 31 -5.92 12.14 5.57
CA ILE A 31 -7.32 12.57 5.43
C ILE A 31 -8.30 11.38 5.47
N ARG A 32 -7.95 10.25 4.85
CA ARG A 32 -8.83 9.06 4.85
C ARG A 32 -8.88 8.41 6.23
N ARG A 33 -7.75 8.33 6.92
CA ARG A 33 -7.69 7.82 8.29
C ARG A 33 -8.52 8.69 9.24
N ASP A 34 -8.44 10.01 9.14
CA ASP A 34 -9.23 10.92 9.98
C ASP A 34 -10.74 10.81 9.71
N LEU A 35 -11.14 10.61 8.45
CA LEU A 35 -12.55 10.58 8.07
C LEU A 35 -13.21 9.20 8.23
N PHE A 36 -12.44 8.13 8.05
CA PHE A 36 -12.99 6.77 7.91
C PHE A 36 -12.36 5.76 8.88
N GLY A 37 -11.24 6.08 9.55
CA GLY A 37 -10.50 5.14 10.39
C GLY A 37 -9.96 3.96 9.60
N GLU A 38 -10.08 2.76 10.17
CA GLU A 38 -9.71 1.48 9.56
C GLU A 38 -10.75 1.04 8.52
N ASP A 39 -10.82 1.75 7.40
CA ASP A 39 -11.77 1.52 6.31
C ASP A 39 -11.05 1.16 5.00
N ILE A 40 -11.79 0.58 4.04
CA ILE A 40 -11.24 0.18 2.75
C ILE A 40 -10.56 1.31 1.98
N ARG A 41 -11.03 2.56 2.12
CA ARG A 41 -10.41 3.74 1.50
C ARG A 41 -9.03 4.01 2.11
N THR A 42 -8.90 3.87 3.43
CA THR A 42 -7.62 3.99 4.15
C THR A 42 -6.67 2.88 3.72
N ALA A 43 -7.15 1.64 3.63
CA ALA A 43 -6.35 0.53 3.13
C ALA A 43 -5.84 0.75 1.69
N GLN A 44 -6.71 1.19 0.78
CA GLN A 44 -6.31 1.54 -0.59
C GLN A 44 -5.22 2.62 -0.61
N ALA A 45 -5.29 3.58 0.31
CA ALA A 45 -4.28 4.63 0.40
C ALA A 45 -2.94 4.11 0.92
N LEU A 46 -2.97 3.26 1.94
CA LEU A 46 -1.79 2.59 2.49
C LEU A 46 -1.12 1.69 1.47
N LYS A 47 -1.89 0.94 0.67
CA LYS A 47 -1.34 0.13 -0.42
C LYS A 47 -0.56 0.99 -1.42
N ALA A 48 -1.13 2.12 -1.81
CA ALA A 48 -0.48 3.05 -2.74
C ALA A 48 0.77 3.69 -2.12
N LEU A 49 0.74 3.99 -0.81
CA LEU A 49 1.90 4.50 -0.08
C LEU A 49 3.03 3.48 -0.10
N GLY A 50 2.69 2.22 0.16
CA GLY A 50 3.63 1.12 0.10
C GLY A 50 4.31 0.98 -1.26
N ASP A 51 3.54 0.99 -2.34
CA ASP A 51 4.09 0.94 -3.70
C ASP A 51 5.02 2.14 -4.01
N ALA A 52 4.67 3.34 -3.54
CA ALA A 52 5.49 4.54 -3.72
C ALA A 52 6.80 4.46 -2.94
N CYS A 53 6.75 3.97 -1.70
CA CYS A 53 7.94 3.70 -0.88
C CYS A 53 8.84 2.64 -1.52
N SER A 54 8.28 1.54 -2.05
CA SER A 54 9.07 0.54 -2.80
C SER A 54 9.77 1.14 -4.01
N SER A 55 9.11 2.07 -4.71
CA SER A 55 9.70 2.76 -5.87
C SER A 55 10.83 3.72 -5.49
N LEU A 56 10.94 4.07 -4.21
CA LEU A 56 12.01 4.89 -3.61
C LEU A 56 13.04 4.06 -2.84
N SER A 57 12.93 2.73 -2.85
CA SER A 57 13.75 1.80 -2.04
C SER A 57 13.66 2.07 -0.53
N GLU A 58 12.51 2.56 -0.07
CA GLU A 58 12.19 2.75 1.34
C GLU A 58 11.51 1.49 1.89
N ASP A 59 12.22 0.37 1.83
CA ASP A 59 11.63 -0.98 1.86
C ASP A 59 10.91 -1.30 3.18
N THR A 60 11.43 -0.83 4.31
CA THR A 60 10.77 -1.01 5.62
C THR A 60 9.44 -0.26 5.68
N GLN A 61 9.41 1.01 5.23
CA GLN A 61 8.17 1.80 5.20
C GLN A 61 7.17 1.21 4.19
N ALA A 62 7.66 0.68 3.07
CA ALA A 62 6.85 -0.02 2.10
C ALA A 62 6.16 -1.25 2.73
N ARG A 63 6.93 -2.12 3.40
CA ARG A 63 6.39 -3.28 4.11
C ARG A 63 5.34 -2.87 5.14
N ASP A 64 5.63 -1.89 5.99
CA ASP A 64 4.72 -1.46 7.06
C ASP A 64 3.38 -0.95 6.51
N ALA A 65 3.42 -0.10 5.48
CA ALA A 65 2.20 0.42 4.86
C ALA A 65 1.39 -0.70 4.15
N LEU A 66 2.08 -1.65 3.51
CA LEU A 66 1.42 -2.78 2.84
C LEU A 66 0.81 -3.77 3.83
N ASP A 67 1.48 -4.03 4.96
CA ASP A 67 0.97 -4.91 6.01
C ASP A 67 -0.27 -4.29 6.65
N GLU A 68 -0.22 -3.01 7.00
CA GLU A 68 -1.40 -2.31 7.54
C GLU A 68 -2.56 -2.31 6.54
N SER A 69 -2.30 -2.06 5.25
CA SER A 69 -3.33 -2.20 4.21
C SER A 69 -3.91 -3.61 4.15
N TYR A 70 -3.09 -4.64 4.30
CA TYR A 70 -3.52 -6.03 4.23
C TYR A 70 -4.43 -6.37 5.42
N GLN A 71 -4.03 -5.98 6.64
CA GLN A 71 -4.84 -6.22 7.85
C GLN A 71 -6.21 -5.53 7.76
N ILE A 72 -6.26 -4.26 7.35
CA ILE A 72 -7.55 -3.56 7.21
C ILE A 72 -8.43 -4.25 6.15
N LYS A 73 -7.87 -4.67 5.01
CA LYS A 73 -8.65 -5.36 3.98
C LYS A 73 -9.24 -6.68 4.46
N LEU A 74 -8.51 -7.44 5.29
CA LEU A 74 -9.01 -8.68 5.88
C LEU A 74 -10.23 -8.48 6.79
N LEU A 75 -10.42 -7.27 7.34
CA LEU A 75 -11.59 -6.94 8.17
C LEU A 75 -12.85 -6.66 7.32
N HIS A 76 -12.68 -6.23 6.07
CA HIS A 76 -13.77 -5.68 5.24
C HIS A 76 -14.07 -6.47 3.97
N GLU A 77 -13.16 -7.34 3.54
CA GLU A 77 -13.27 -8.09 2.28
C GLU A 77 -13.05 -9.60 2.50
N PRO A 78 -13.69 -10.47 1.70
CA PRO A 78 -13.39 -11.91 1.71
C PRO A 78 -11.91 -12.17 1.42
N LYS A 79 -11.28 -13.13 2.10
CA LYS A 79 -9.84 -13.43 1.95
C LYS A 79 -9.38 -13.67 0.51
N ASN A 80 -10.26 -14.19 -0.34
CA ASN A 80 -10.00 -14.45 -1.76
C ASN A 80 -10.33 -13.26 -2.69
N SER A 81 -10.51 -12.05 -2.15
CA SER A 81 -10.72 -10.85 -2.96
C SER A 81 -9.49 -10.56 -3.80
N PHE A 82 -9.72 -10.12 -5.04
CA PHE A 82 -8.65 -9.66 -5.93
C PHE A 82 -7.86 -8.49 -5.32
N SER A 83 -8.53 -7.63 -4.52
CA SER A 83 -7.91 -6.50 -3.83
C SER A 83 -6.92 -6.95 -2.75
N ILE A 84 -7.22 -8.04 -2.04
CA ILE A 84 -6.33 -8.66 -1.07
C ILE A 84 -5.13 -9.32 -1.78
N ALA A 85 -5.37 -10.12 -2.82
CA ALA A 85 -4.31 -10.78 -3.59
C ALA A 85 -3.27 -9.78 -4.15
N LEU A 86 -3.73 -8.63 -4.69
CA LEU A 86 -2.84 -7.57 -5.15
C LEU A 86 -1.97 -6.98 -4.03
N THR A 87 -2.52 -6.86 -2.82
CA THR A 87 -1.80 -6.33 -1.65
C THR A 87 -0.78 -7.34 -1.15
N MET A 88 -1.17 -8.62 -1.09
CA MET A 88 -0.27 -9.72 -0.72
C MET A 88 0.91 -9.83 -1.66
N ARG A 89 0.70 -9.70 -2.98
CA ARG A 89 1.79 -9.69 -3.95
C ARG A 89 2.79 -8.56 -3.69
N SER A 90 2.31 -7.33 -3.47
CA SER A 90 3.18 -6.19 -3.14
C SER A 90 3.91 -6.42 -1.81
N LEU A 91 3.20 -6.93 -0.79
CA LEU A 91 3.77 -7.20 0.53
C LEU A 91 4.81 -8.32 0.50
N ALA A 92 4.59 -9.39 -0.27
CA ALA A 92 5.55 -10.47 -0.46
C ALA A 92 6.84 -9.96 -1.11
N LEU A 93 6.71 -9.10 -2.13
CA LEU A 93 7.87 -8.45 -2.75
C LEU A 93 8.64 -7.61 -1.73
N ALA A 94 7.95 -6.76 -0.96
CA ALA A 94 8.58 -5.93 0.06
C ALA A 94 9.32 -6.75 1.13
N ASN A 95 8.71 -7.85 1.60
CA ASN A 95 9.36 -8.78 2.55
C ASN A 95 10.61 -9.44 1.95
N GLY A 96 10.55 -9.85 0.67
CA GLY A 96 11.71 -10.41 -0.02
C GLY A 96 12.88 -9.43 -0.15
N VAL A 97 12.59 -8.15 -0.42
CA VAL A 97 13.61 -7.09 -0.52
C VAL A 97 14.31 -6.85 0.82
N ILE A 98 13.57 -6.87 1.95
CA ILE A 98 14.17 -6.72 3.28
C ILE A 98 14.79 -8.01 3.85
N GLY A 99 14.77 -9.12 3.08
CA GLY A 99 15.34 -10.41 3.48
C GLY A 99 14.43 -11.32 4.31
N ASP A 100 13.16 -10.96 4.51
CA ASP A 100 12.17 -11.83 5.17
C ASP A 100 11.55 -12.81 4.15
N HIS A 101 12.37 -13.78 3.75
CA HIS A 101 11.97 -14.80 2.77
C HIS A 101 10.90 -15.75 3.29
N GLN A 102 10.82 -15.94 4.61
CA GLN A 102 9.79 -16.77 5.22
C GLN A 102 8.41 -16.13 5.03
N ARG A 103 8.28 -14.85 5.38
CA ARG A 103 7.02 -14.13 5.20
C ARG A 103 6.65 -13.96 3.74
N GLN A 104 7.64 -13.74 2.87
CA GLN A 104 7.45 -13.71 1.43
C GLN A 104 6.79 -15.01 0.92
N LEU A 105 7.32 -16.18 1.31
CA LEU A 105 6.81 -17.47 0.88
C LEU A 105 5.37 -17.69 1.36
N GLU A 106 5.10 -17.43 2.63
CA GLU A 106 3.74 -17.55 3.20
C GLU A 106 2.70 -16.74 2.44
N LEU A 107 3.04 -15.51 2.06
CA LEU A 107 2.15 -14.62 1.30
C LEU A 107 1.96 -15.09 -0.15
N GLN A 108 2.98 -15.70 -0.75
CA GLN A 108 2.90 -16.23 -2.12
C GLN A 108 2.08 -17.51 -2.19
N GLU A 109 2.13 -18.36 -1.15
CA GLU A 109 1.33 -19.60 -1.08
C GLU A 109 -0.17 -19.31 -0.86
N GLN A 110 -0.50 -18.17 -0.26
CA GLN A 110 -1.87 -17.77 0.05
C GLN A 110 -2.54 -16.92 -1.04
N ALA A 111 -1.79 -16.39 -2.02
CA ALA A 111 -2.26 -15.47 -3.07
C ALA A 111 -2.81 -16.22 -4.29
#